data_AF-J9GIU0-F1
#
_entry.id   AF-J9GIU0-F1
#
_cell.length_a   1.000
_cell.length_b   1.000
_cell.length_c   1.000
_cell.angle_alpha   90.00
_cell.angle_beta   90.00
_cell.angle_gamma   90.00
#
_symmetry.space_group_name_H-M   'P 1'
#
loop_
_entity.id
_entity.type
_entity.pdbx_description
1 polymer ?
#
loop_
_entity_poly.entity_id
_entity_poly.type
_entity_poly.pdbx_seq_one_letter_code
_entity_poly.pdbx_strand_id
1 'polypeptide(L)'
;MKAKPGNVCVKITSDGPITTYQSSLLTVQVNTKVGQITFLDSQGNVLLKEGGYTFSVITDGPDKGRFKVSQEFALEKEEPVYGVGLLQNGKMNQRGEHRLMIQSNLEDYAHFFLIY
;
A
#
# COMPACT_ATOMS: atom_id res chain seq x y z
N MET A 1 -7.78 -14.46 -23.06
CA MET A 1 -7.10 -13.24 -23.56
C MET A 1 -5.97 -12.91 -22.61
N LYS A 2 -4.75 -12.60 -23.08
CA LYS A 2 -3.69 -12.03 -22.22
C LYS A 2 -3.77 -10.51 -22.33
N ALA A 3 -4.04 -9.83 -21.22
CA ALA A 3 -3.95 -8.38 -21.18
C ALA A 3 -2.50 -7.96 -21.47
N LYS A 4 -2.32 -6.94 -22.30
CA LYS A 4 -1.02 -6.29 -22.51
C LYS A 4 -1.05 -4.95 -21.76
N PRO A 5 0.02 -4.59 -21.02
CA PRO A 5 0.10 -3.27 -20.39
C PRO A 5 -0.08 -2.17 -21.44
N GLY A 6 -0.85 -1.13 -21.09
CA GLY A 6 -0.92 0.08 -21.91
C GLY A 6 0.43 0.81 -21.90
N ASN A 7 0.74 1.53 -22.98
CA ASN A 7 1.92 2.38 -23.02
C ASN A 7 1.64 3.64 -22.18
N VAL A 8 2.35 3.80 -21.06
CA VAL A 8 2.19 4.94 -20.15
C VAL A 8 3.45 5.80 -20.21
N CYS A 9 3.30 7.06 -20.64
CA CYS A 9 4.38 8.03 -20.57
C CYS A 9 4.58 8.44 -19.11
N VAL A 10 5.82 8.34 -18.61
CA VAL A 10 6.20 8.75 -17.26
C VAL A 10 7.29 9.81 -17.35
N LYS A 11 6.99 11.00 -16.83
CA LYS A 11 7.98 12.07 -16.66
C LYS A 11 8.65 11.89 -15.30
N ILE A 12 9.98 11.98 -15.27
CA ILE A 12 10.77 11.86 -14.04
C ILE A 12 11.49 13.18 -13.79
N THR A 13 11.37 13.72 -12.58
CA THR A 13 12.08 14.94 -12.15
C THR A 13 12.58 14.76 -10.74
N SER A 14 13.72 15.37 -10.42
CA SER A 14 14.31 15.35 -9.08
C SER A 14 14.52 16.77 -8.56
N ASP A 15 14.12 17.01 -7.32
CA ASP A 15 14.33 18.25 -6.59
C ASP A 15 14.78 17.92 -5.17
N GLY A 16 16.06 18.18 -4.88
CA GLY A 16 16.70 17.77 -3.64
C GLY A 16 16.51 16.27 -3.35
N PRO A 17 15.94 15.89 -2.19
CA PRO A 17 15.73 14.48 -1.84
C PRO A 17 14.49 13.87 -2.51
N ILE A 18 13.66 14.64 -3.22
CA ILE A 18 12.40 14.16 -3.78
C ILE A 18 12.58 13.84 -5.27
N THR A 19 12.34 12.58 -5.63
CA THR A 19 12.16 12.16 -7.02
C THR A 19 10.68 11.98 -7.30
N THR A 20 10.19 12.66 -8.33
CA THR A 20 8.79 12.62 -8.76
C THR A 20 8.66 11.83 -10.06
N TYR A 21 7.75 10.86 -10.07
CA TYR A 21 7.35 10.06 -11.22
C TYR A 21 5.91 10.43 -11.57
N GLN A 22 5.70 11.06 -12.72
CA GLN A 22 4.41 11.61 -13.10
C GLN A 22 3.88 10.97 -14.38
N SER A 23 2.65 10.46 -14.30
CA SER A 23 1.84 10.03 -15.44
C SER A 23 0.66 10.99 -15.64
N SER A 24 -0.25 10.69 -16.58
CA SER A 24 -1.45 11.52 -16.80
C SER A 24 -2.48 11.48 -15.66
N LEU A 25 -2.47 10.43 -14.83
CA LEU A 25 -3.48 10.20 -13.78
C LEU A 25 -2.89 10.10 -12.37
N LEU A 26 -1.61 9.77 -12.25
CA LEU A 26 -0.96 9.51 -10.97
C LEU A 26 0.41 10.17 -10.93
N THR A 27 0.69 10.82 -9.80
CA THR A 27 2.02 11.29 -9.44
C THR A 27 2.51 10.51 -8.23
N VAL A 28 3.74 10.01 -8.29
CA VAL A 28 4.41 9.32 -7.18
C VAL A 28 5.65 10.10 -6.80
N GLN A 29 5.74 10.50 -5.53
CA GLN A 29 6.91 11.16 -4.97
C GLN A 29 7.64 10.20 -4.05
N VAL A 30 8.94 10.03 -4.29
CA VAL A 30 9.82 9.19 -3.48
C VAL A 30 10.84 10.09 -2.80
N ASN A 31 10.83 10.11 -1.47
CA ASN A 31 11.85 10.78 -0.68
C ASN A 31 13.06 9.85 -0.52
N THR A 32 14.09 10.09 -1.31
CA THR A 32 15.31 9.27 -1.37
C THR A 32 16.14 9.30 -0.08
N LYS A 33 15.92 10.27 0.81
CA LYS A 33 16.62 10.36 2.09
C LYS A 33 16.06 9.40 3.14
N VAL A 34 14.73 9.25 3.18
CA VAL A 34 14.02 8.45 4.22
C VAL A 34 13.27 7.25 3.65
N GLY A 35 13.26 7.07 2.34
CA GLY A 35 12.58 5.95 1.67
C GLY A 35 11.06 6.10 1.53
N GLN A 36 10.45 7.16 2.06
CA GLN A 36 8.99 7.34 2.08
C GLN A 36 8.41 7.67 0.72
N ILE A 37 7.25 7.06 0.42
CA ILE A 37 6.50 7.23 -0.82
C ILE A 37 5.20 8.00 -0.56
N THR A 38 4.86 8.93 -1.45
CA THR A 38 3.55 9.62 -1.45
C THR A 38 2.92 9.51 -2.84
N PHE A 39 1.64 9.12 -2.86
CA PHE A 39 0.81 9.02 -4.05
C PHE A 39 -0.12 10.23 -4.11
N LEU A 40 -0.18 10.87 -5.27
CA LEU A 40 -1.03 12.01 -5.54
C LEU A 40 -1.81 11.81 -6.83
N ASP A 41 -3.01 12.39 -6.91
CA ASP A 41 -3.76 12.46 -8.15
C ASP A 41 -3.10 13.43 -9.16
N SER A 42 -3.74 13.61 -10.33
CA SER A 42 -3.24 14.52 -11.36
C SER A 42 -3.41 16.00 -11.02
N GLN A 43 -4.20 16.33 -10.00
CA GLN A 43 -4.39 17.68 -9.46
C GLN A 43 -3.41 18.01 -8.32
N GLY A 44 -2.68 17.01 -7.82
CA GLY A 44 -1.75 17.15 -6.71
C GLY A 44 -2.37 16.95 -5.33
N ASN A 45 -3.60 16.43 -5.23
CA ASN A 45 -4.16 16.01 -3.96
C ASN A 45 -3.50 14.70 -3.52
N VAL A 46 -3.17 14.59 -2.24
CA VAL A 46 -2.58 13.38 -1.66
C VAL A 46 -3.66 12.30 -1.60
N LEU A 47 -3.39 11.15 -2.22
CA LEU A 47 -4.24 9.96 -2.17
C LEU A 47 -3.80 9.00 -1.06
N LEU A 48 -2.48 8.84 -0.89
CA LEU A 48 -1.92 7.91 0.08
C LEU A 48 -0.51 8.34 0.44
N LYS A 49 -0.19 8.36 1.74
CA LYS A 49 1.15 8.69 2.21
C LYS A 49 1.69 7.56 3.06
N GLU A 50 2.88 7.09 2.72
CA GLU A 50 3.59 6.11 3.53
C GLU A 50 3.96 6.70 4.89
N GLY A 51 3.68 5.92 5.94
CA GLY A 51 4.07 6.17 7.31
C GLY A 51 5.44 5.56 7.59
N GLY A 52 5.45 4.49 8.39
CA GLY A 52 6.62 3.67 8.69
C GLY A 52 6.70 2.41 7.83
N TYR A 53 7.90 1.82 7.80
CA TYR A 53 8.13 0.49 7.27
C TYR A 53 9.22 -0.20 8.10
N THR A 54 9.19 -1.53 8.16
CA THR A 54 10.23 -2.31 8.82
C THR A 54 10.59 -3.56 8.03
N PHE A 55 11.86 -3.93 8.09
CA PHE A 55 12.39 -5.21 7.61
C PHE A 55 13.14 -5.87 8.76
N SER A 56 12.59 -6.98 9.27
CA SER A 56 13.21 -7.74 10.36
C SER A 56 13.62 -9.12 9.84
N VAL A 57 14.89 -9.49 9.99
CA VAL A 57 15.38 -10.81 9.59
C VAL A 57 14.77 -11.87 10.50
N ILE A 58 14.22 -12.93 9.91
CA ILE A 58 13.77 -14.12 10.61
C ILE A 58 14.99 -14.94 11.00
N THR A 59 15.23 -15.13 12.30
CA THR A 59 16.48 -15.68 12.83
C THR A 59 16.44 -17.20 13.05
N ASP A 60 15.26 -17.81 13.05
CA ASP A 60 15.03 -19.23 13.31
C ASP A 60 13.93 -19.84 12.42
N GLY A 61 13.71 -21.14 12.58
CA GLY A 61 12.66 -21.86 11.86
C GLY A 61 12.91 -22.05 10.35
N PRO A 62 11.88 -22.54 9.62
CA PRO A 62 12.00 -22.88 8.20
C PRO A 62 12.20 -21.67 7.28
N ASP A 63 11.81 -20.47 7.73
CA ASP A 63 11.97 -19.22 6.98
C ASP A 63 13.22 -18.42 7.38
N LYS A 64 14.16 -19.03 8.11
CA LYS A 64 15.41 -18.38 8.53
C LYS A 64 16.14 -17.72 7.36
N GLY A 65 16.55 -16.48 7.55
CA GLY A 65 17.24 -15.65 6.54
C GLY A 65 16.29 -14.88 5.62
N ARG A 66 14.97 -15.07 5.74
CA ARG A 66 13.95 -14.22 5.09
C ARG A 66 13.61 -13.02 5.97
N PHE A 67 12.73 -12.14 5.47
CA PHE A 67 12.30 -10.93 6.17
C PHE A 67 10.83 -10.99 6.56
N LYS A 68 10.54 -10.56 7.80
CA LYS A 68 9.22 -10.06 8.19
C LYS A 68 9.16 -8.58 7.79
N VAL A 69 8.16 -8.22 6.99
CA VAL A 69 7.98 -6.87 6.46
C VAL A 69 6.73 -6.24 7.06
N SER A 70 6.82 -4.98 7.46
CA SER A 70 5.66 -4.14 7.74
C SER A 70 5.71 -2.88 6.88
N GLN A 71 4.55 -2.41 6.47
CA GLN A 71 4.39 -1.14 5.79
C GLN A 71 3.11 -0.48 6.31
N GLU A 72 3.20 0.80 6.59
CA GLU A 72 2.12 1.61 7.13
C GLU A 72 1.78 2.72 6.15
N PHE A 73 0.50 3.01 6.03
CA PHE A 73 0.01 4.15 5.28
C PHE A 73 -0.87 5.01 6.18
N ALA A 74 -0.68 6.32 6.10
CA ALA A 74 -1.52 7.27 6.79
C ALA A 74 -2.88 7.32 6.12
N LEU A 75 -3.93 7.17 6.93
CA LEU A 75 -5.31 7.38 6.51
C LEU A 75 -5.80 8.74 6.98
N GLU A 76 -6.65 9.38 6.19
CA GLU A 76 -7.39 10.56 6.63
C GLU A 76 -8.34 10.20 7.79
N LYS A 77 -8.75 11.21 8.57
CA LYS A 77 -9.44 11.02 9.85
C LYS A 77 -10.67 10.11 9.75
N GLU A 78 -11.47 10.27 8.69
CA GLU A 78 -12.74 9.57 8.48
C GLU A 78 -12.70 8.64 7.26
N GLU A 79 -11.51 8.34 6.73
CA GLU A 79 -11.33 7.49 5.54
C GLU A 79 -11.71 6.03 5.86
N PRO A 80 -12.78 5.48 5.26
CA PRO A 80 -13.18 4.10 5.49
C PRO A 80 -12.24 3.14 4.75
N VAL A 81 -12.11 1.91 5.28
CA VAL A 81 -11.32 0.86 4.64
C VAL A 81 -12.24 -0.30 4.28
N TYR A 82 -12.26 -0.69 3.02
CA TYR A 82 -13.07 -1.80 2.51
C TYR A 82 -12.20 -2.84 1.81
N GLY A 83 -12.81 -4.00 1.50
CA GLY A 83 -12.15 -5.11 0.83
C GLY A 83 -11.62 -6.14 1.81
N VAL A 84 -10.36 -6.55 1.66
CA VAL A 84 -9.64 -7.50 2.52
C VAL A 84 -10.11 -8.96 2.41
N GLY A 85 -11.27 -9.21 1.81
CA GLY A 85 -11.76 -10.55 1.46
C GLY A 85 -13.14 -10.84 2.04
N LEU A 86 -13.41 -12.12 2.32
CA LEU A 86 -14.66 -12.59 2.93
C LEU A 86 -14.45 -12.76 4.43
N LEU A 87 -14.99 -11.83 5.21
CA LEU A 87 -14.87 -11.80 6.67
C LEU A 87 -16.23 -12.07 7.34
N GLN A 88 -16.28 -13.01 8.28
CA GLN A 88 -17.49 -13.30 9.07
C GLN A 88 -17.58 -12.44 10.33
N ASN A 89 -17.48 -11.12 10.18
CA ASN A 89 -17.52 -10.18 11.30
C ASN A 89 -18.71 -9.21 11.28
N GLY A 90 -19.54 -9.24 10.23
CA GLY A 90 -20.68 -8.35 10.06
C GLY A 90 -20.32 -6.87 9.84
N LYS A 91 -19.04 -6.55 9.63
CA LYS A 91 -18.56 -5.19 9.43
C LYS A 91 -18.26 -4.96 7.96
N MET A 92 -18.75 -3.84 7.42
CA MET A 92 -18.38 -3.41 6.07
C MET A 92 -17.08 -2.58 6.11
N ASN A 93 -17.01 -1.59 7.00
CA ASN A 93 -15.81 -0.78 7.23
C ASN A 93 -14.84 -1.55 8.14
N GLN A 94 -13.63 -1.78 7.65
CA GLN A 94 -12.54 -2.46 8.35
C GLN A 94 -11.58 -1.47 9.04
N ARG A 95 -11.86 -0.17 9.03
CA ARG A 95 -11.02 0.84 9.70
C ARG A 95 -10.89 0.50 11.18
N GLY A 96 -9.64 0.44 11.65
CA GLY A 96 -9.33 0.13 13.05
C GLY A 96 -9.41 -1.35 13.41
N GLU A 97 -9.77 -2.24 12.48
CA GLU A 97 -9.71 -3.69 12.72
C GLU A 97 -8.25 -4.17 12.70
N HIS A 98 -7.94 -5.11 13.60
CA HIS A 98 -6.67 -5.84 13.60
C HIS A 98 -6.95 -7.33 13.37
N ARG A 99 -6.37 -7.90 12.31
CA ARG A 99 -6.64 -9.27 11.87
C ARG A 99 -5.36 -10.01 11.51
N LEU A 100 -5.32 -11.29 11.89
CA LEU A 100 -4.32 -12.22 11.41
C LEU A 100 -4.85 -12.88 10.14
N MET A 101 -4.34 -12.45 8.98
CA MET A 101 -4.83 -12.89 7.67
C MET A 101 -4.31 -14.29 7.32
N ILE A 102 -4.95 -15.32 7.86
CA ILE A 102 -4.68 -16.73 7.57
C ILE A 102 -5.97 -17.34 7.01
N GLN A 103 -5.88 -18.00 5.85
CA GLN A 103 -7.03 -18.64 5.25
C GLN A 103 -7.61 -19.73 6.17
N SER A 104 -8.93 -19.74 6.28
CA SER A 104 -9.69 -20.74 7.01
C SER A 104 -10.92 -21.16 6.23
N ASN A 105 -11.75 -22.03 6.80
CA ASN A 105 -13.05 -22.40 6.21
C ASN A 105 -14.08 -21.27 6.26
N LEU A 106 -13.95 -20.33 7.21
CA LEU A 106 -14.93 -19.26 7.44
C LEU A 106 -14.45 -17.92 6.88
N GLU A 107 -13.14 -17.72 6.80
CA GLU A 107 -12.54 -16.46 6.35
C GLU A 107 -11.56 -16.74 5.21
N ASP A 108 -11.71 -15.96 4.13
CA ASP A 108 -10.77 -15.92 3.02
C ASP A 108 -10.27 -14.49 2.84
N TYR A 109 -8.97 -14.34 2.60
CA TYR A 109 -8.30 -13.06 2.60
C TYR A 109 -7.80 -12.71 1.20
N ALA A 110 -8.20 -11.54 0.72
CA ALA A 110 -7.69 -10.93 -0.50
C ALA A 110 -6.86 -9.70 -0.13
N HIS A 111 -5.62 -9.63 -0.60
CA HIS A 111 -4.70 -8.53 -0.32
C HIS A 111 -5.02 -7.30 -1.21
N PHE A 112 -6.27 -6.83 -1.14
CA PHE A 112 -6.78 -5.68 -1.85
C PHE A 112 -7.57 -4.81 -0.89
N PHE A 113 -7.21 -3.53 -0.83
CA PHE A 113 -7.83 -2.52 0.01
C PHE A 113 -8.42 -1.44 -0.88
N LEU A 114 -9.64 -1.02 -0.53
CA LEU A 114 -10.32 0.08 -1.18
C LEU A 114 -10.52 1.19 -0.15
N ILE A 115 -10.04 2.38 -0.48
CA ILE A 115 -10.07 3.60 0.35
C ILE A 115 -10.66 4.74 -0.51
N TYR A 116 -11.33 5.70 0.13
CA TYR A 116 -12.09 6.79 -0.50
C TYR A 116 -11.89 8.12 0.21
#